data_AF-A0A3C0UVP9-F1
#
_entry.id   AF-A0A3C0UVP9-F1
#
_cell.length_a   1.000
_cell.length_b   1.000
_cell.length_c   1.000
_cell.angle_alpha   90.00
_cell.angle_beta   90.00
_cell.angle_gamma   90.00
#
_symmetry.space_group_name_H-M   'P 1'
#
loop_
_entity.id
_entity.type
_entity.pdbx_description
1 polymer ?
#
loop_
_entity_poly.entity_id
_entity_poly.type
_entity_poly.pdbx_seq_one_letter_code
_entity_poly.pdbx_strand_id
1 'polypeptide(L)' 'MNWQDYIYSTPEILNGKPVFRGTRLSVEFVLERLSEGWSEQTIIENYPRL' A
#
# COMPACT_ATOMS: atom_id res chain seq x y z
N MET A 1 -7.37 5.90 -14.78
CA MET A 1 -6.40 6.26 -13.72
C MET A 1 -5.17 5.40 -13.91
N ASN A 2 -3.96 5.95 -13.78
CA ASN A 2 -2.71 5.21 -13.94
C ASN A 2 -2.17 4.88 -12.53
N TRP A 3 -2.15 3.61 -12.15
CA TRP A 3 -1.82 3.22 -10.77
C TRP A 3 -0.31 3.39 -10.46
N GLN A 4 0.52 3.40 -11.51
CA GLN A 4 1.97 3.60 -11.45
C GLN A 4 2.35 4.99 -10.91
N ASP A 5 1.44 5.95 -10.96
CA ASP A 5 1.66 7.27 -10.37
C ASP A 5 1.68 7.19 -8.82
N TYR A 6 1.02 6.17 -8.25
CA TYR A 6 0.81 5.99 -6.81
C TYR A 6 1.63 4.87 -6.20
N ILE A 7 2.19 3.96 -7.01
CA ILE A 7 2.97 2.82 -6.53
C ILE A 7 4.36 2.86 -7.16
N TYR A 8 5.39 2.65 -6.34
CA TYR A 8 6.77 2.52 -6.79
C TYR A 8 7.49 1.39 -6.07
N SER A 9 8.60 0.92 -6.64
CA SER A 9 9.46 -0.11 -6.07
C SER A 9 10.91 0.35 -6.20
N THR A 10 11.67 0.24 -5.11
CA THR A 10 13.09 0.59 -5.06
C THR A 10 13.80 -0.32 -4.07
N PRO A 11 15.01 -0.83 -4.36
CA PRO A 11 15.72 -1.78 -3.48
C PRO A 11 15.91 -1.29 -2.04
N GLU A 12 16.00 0.02 -1.84
CA GLU A 12 16.22 0.70 -0.56
C GLU A 12 14.99 0.64 0.36
N ILE A 13 13.80 0.33 -0.18
CA ILE A 13 12.54 0.31 0.55
C ILE A 13 11.93 -1.09 0.48
N LEU A 14 11.75 -1.71 1.65
CA LEU A 14 11.17 -3.04 1.81
C LEU A 14 11.76 -4.08 0.83
N ASN A 15 13.07 -4.03 0.60
CA ASN A 15 13.80 -4.93 -0.31
C ASN A 15 13.21 -4.94 -1.74
N GLY A 16 12.75 -3.78 -2.25
CA GLY A 16 12.17 -3.68 -3.59
C GLY A 16 10.71 -4.13 -3.67
N LYS A 17 10.01 -4.34 -2.55
CA LYS A 17 8.56 -4.57 -2.59
C LYS A 17 7.84 -3.31 -3.14
N PRO A 18 6.79 -3.48 -3.98
CA PRO A 18 5.94 -2.37 -4.38
C PRO A 18 5.29 -1.70 -3.18
N VAL A 19 5.40 -0.38 -3.08
CA VAL A 19 4.89 0.44 -1.99
C VAL A 19 4.08 1.63 -2.51
N PHE A 20 3.15 2.11 -1.69
CA PHE A 20 2.40 3.33 -1.98
C PHE A 20 3.28 4.57 -1.78
N ARG A 21 3.27 5.48 -2.76
CA ARG A 21 4.06 6.71 -2.78
C ARG A 21 3.78 7.56 -1.54
N GLY A 22 4.83 8.08 -0.91
CA GLY A 22 4.71 8.87 0.32
C GLY A 22 4.52 8.02 1.59
N THR A 23 4.49 6.69 1.47
CA THR A 23 4.41 5.76 2.59
C THR A 23 5.53 4.72 2.54
N ARG A 24 5.60 3.88 3.57
CA ARG A 24 6.36 2.62 3.59
C ARG A 24 5.43 1.41 3.69
N LEU A 25 4.18 1.54 3.22
CA LEU A 25 3.20 0.45 3.18
C LEU A 25 3.34 -0.29 1.85
N SER A 26 3.51 -1.61 1.92
CA SER A 26 3.54 -2.44 0.70
C SER A 26 2.13 -2.64 0.16
N VAL A 27 2.06 -2.82 -1.17
CA VAL A 27 0.80 -3.21 -1.84
C VAL A 27 0.32 -4.55 -1.30
N GLU A 28 1.24 -5.49 -1.10
CA GLU A 28 0.99 -6.80 -0.47
C GLU A 28 0.28 -6.67 0.87
N PHE A 29 0.75 -5.78 1.76
CA PHE A 29 0.15 -5.59 3.07
C PHE A 29 -1.32 -5.15 2.97
N VAL A 30 -1.64 -4.24 2.06
CA VAL A 30 -3.03 -3.79 1.85
C VAL A 30 -3.87 -4.91 1.26
N LEU A 31 -3.34 -5.70 0.32
CA LEU A 31 -4.02 -6.87 -0.24
C LEU A 31 -4.30 -7.94 0.81
N GLU A 32 -3.39 -8.17 1.76
CA GLU A 32 -3.62 -9.08 2.89
C GLU A 32 -4.78 -8.60 3.76
N ARG A 33 -4.83 -7.31 4.13
CA ARG A 33 -5.95 -6.77 4.93
C ARG A 33 -7.28 -6.91 4.20
N LEU A 34 -7.31 -6.62 2.90
CA LEU A 34 -8.49 -6.86 2.06
C LEU A 34 -8.89 -8.34 2.05
N SER A 35 -7.92 -9.26 1.98
CA SER A 35 -8.19 -10.71 2.03
C SER A 35 -8.72 -11.19 3.38
N GLU A 36 -8.39 -10.49 4.47
CA GLU A 36 -8.93 -10.71 5.81
C GLU A 36 -10.33 -10.09 6.00
N GLY A 37 -10.88 -9.46 4.95
CA GLY A 37 -12.23 -8.88 4.96
C GLY A 37 -12.28 -7.42 5.41
N TRP A 38 -11.14 -6.72 5.46
CA TRP A 38 -11.15 -5.29 5.75
C TRP A 38 -11.82 -4.52 4.61
N SER A 39 -12.61 -3.50 4.97
CA SER A 39 -13.13 -2.54 4.00
C SER A 39 -12.08 -1.49 3.66
N GLU A 40 -12.21 -0.85 2.49
CA GLU A 40 -11.37 0.30 2.11
C GLU A 40 -11.41 1.40 3.17
N GLN A 41 -12.59 1.70 3.71
CA GLN A 41 -12.76 2.70 4.75
C GLN A 41 -11.97 2.35 6.01
N THR A 42 -12.02 1.09 6.45
CA THR A 42 -11.25 0.62 7.61
C THR A 42 -9.74 0.76 7.35
N ILE A 43 -9.29 0.48 6.13
CA ILE A 43 -7.88 0.64 5.75
C ILE A 43 -7.47 2.12 5.82
N ILE A 44 -8.27 3.05 5.28
CA ILE A 44 -7.96 4.49 5.32
C ILE A 44 -8.02 5.05 6.75
N GLU A 45 -8.96 4.61 7.57
CA GLU A 45 -9.04 5.01 8.98
C GLU A 45 -7.80 4.59 9.78
N ASN A 46 -7.26 3.39 9.51
CA ASN A 46 -6.05 2.89 10.16
C ASN A 46 -4.75 3.41 9.52
N TYR A 47 -4.78 3.75 8.23
CA TYR A 47 -3.64 4.26 7.47
C TYR A 47 -4.00 5.56 6.71
N PRO A 48 -4.18 6.70 7.40
CA PRO A 48 -4.69 7.94 6.77
C PRO A 48 -3.76 8.62 5.76
N ARG A 49 -2.53 8.09 5.60
CA ARG A 49 -1.53 8.57 4.64
C ARG A 49 -1.49 7.76 3.34
N LEU A 50 -2.29 6.70 3.27
CA LEU A 50 -2.52 5.92 2.06
C LEU A 50 -3.38 6.71 1.08
#